data_AF-A0A444IGC9-F1
#
_entry.id   AF-A0A444IGC9-F1
#
_cell.length_a   1.000
_cell.length_b   1.000
_cell.length_c   1.000
_cell.angle_alpha   90.00
_cell.angle_beta   90.00
_cell.angle_gamma   90.00
#
_symmetry.space_group_name_H-M   'P 1'
#
loop_
_entity.id
_entity.type
_entity.pdbx_description
1 polymer ?
#
loop_
_entity_poly.entity_id
_entity_poly.type
_entity_poly.pdbx_seq_one_letter_code
_entity_poly.pdbx_strand_id
1 'polypeptide(L)' 'MSTNDQNVKPEQRRPKDVGAVPDKPEPADAESMAPPAVQPAGVRDKSERPVVNPLTGVAS' A
#
# COMPACT_ATOMS: atom_id res chain seq x y z
N MET A 1 8.05 9.45 -20.54
CA MET A 1 7.88 8.34 -21.52
C MET A 1 6.71 8.71 -22.43
N SER A 2 6.91 8.84 -23.74
CA SER A 2 5.80 9.15 -24.67
C SER A 2 5.21 7.84 -25.18
N THR A 3 3.94 7.55 -24.91
CA THR A 3 3.23 6.44 -25.55
C THR A 3 2.91 6.84 -26.99
N ASN A 4 3.17 5.95 -27.94
CA ASN A 4 2.87 6.20 -29.35
C ASN A 4 1.40 5.86 -29.62
N ASP A 5 0.54 6.88 -29.62
CA ASP A 5 -0.91 6.73 -29.81
C ASP A 5 -1.33 6.66 -31.30
N GLN A 6 -0.39 6.49 -32.23
CA GLN A 6 -0.68 6.54 -33.67
C GLN A 6 -1.40 5.29 -34.20
N ASN A 7 -1.36 4.16 -33.47
CA ASN A 7 -1.96 2.90 -33.92
C ASN A 7 -2.96 2.29 -32.91
N VAL A 8 -3.55 3.13 -32.04
CA VAL A 8 -4.57 2.68 -31.08
C VAL A 8 -5.97 2.89 -31.65
N LYS A 9 -6.86 1.91 -31.41
CA LYS A 9 -8.27 2.02 -31.79
C LYS A 9 -8.92 3.22 -31.08
N PRO A 10 -9.99 3.83 -31.63
CA PRO A 10 -10.64 4.99 -31.01
C PRO A 10 -11.05 4.77 -29.55
N GLU A 11 -11.47 3.56 -29.19
CA GLU A 11 -11.88 3.19 -27.82
C GLU A 11 -10.70 3.03 -26.86
N GLN A 12 -9.48 2.91 -27.40
CA GLN A 12 -8.24 2.80 -26.64
C GLN A 12 -7.46 4.11 -26.60
N ARG A 13 -7.92 5.15 -27.32
CA ARG A 13 -7.35 6.50 -27.21
C ARG A 13 -7.69 7.08 -25.85
N ARG A 14 -6.81 7.96 -25.35
CA ARG A 14 -7.09 8.70 -24.12
C ARG A 14 -8.42 9.47 -24.28
N PRO A 15 -9.36 9.30 -23.32
CA PRO A 15 -10.61 10.06 -23.32
C PRO A 15 -10.38 11.57 -23.32
N LYS A 16 -11.27 12.34 -23.95
CA LYS A 16 -11.12 13.81 -24.11
C LYS A 16 -11.19 14.58 -22.80
N ASP A 17 -11.88 14.00 -21.82
CA ASP A 17 -12.09 14.51 -20.46
C ASP A 17 -10.90 14.21 -19.53
N VAL A 18 -9.99 13.31 -19.93
CA VAL A 18 -8.82 12.96 -19.13
C VAL A 18 -7.60 13.74 -19.64
N GLY A 19 -7.15 14.70 -18.85
CA GLY A 19 -5.91 15.44 -19.11
C GLY A 19 -4.69 14.53 -19.18
N ALA A 20 -3.65 14.98 -19.88
CA ALA A 20 -2.38 14.27 -19.89
C ALA A 20 -1.73 14.34 -18.49
N VAL A 21 -1.11 13.24 -18.06
CA VAL A 21 -0.21 13.27 -16.90
C VAL A 21 0.96 14.19 -17.28
N PRO A 22 1.27 15.23 -16.47
CA PRO A 22 2.39 16.12 -16.76
C PRO A 22 3.70 15.34 -16.81
N ASP A 23 4.60 15.71 -17.73
CA ASP A 23 5.91 15.07 -17.90
C ASP A 23 6.76 15.09 -16.62
N LYS A 24 6.49 16.08 -15.76
CA LYS A 24 7.01 16.18 -14.41
C LYS A 24 5.81 16.22 -13.45
N PRO A 25 5.36 15.07 -12.92
CA PRO A 25 4.39 15.10 -11.84
C PRO A 25 4.92 15.96 -10.71
N GLU A 26 4.03 16.68 -10.01
CA GLU A 26 4.41 17.30 -8.74
C GLU A 26 5.10 16.24 -7.87
N PRO A 27 6.18 16.61 -7.16
CA PRO A 27 6.77 15.68 -6.21
C PRO A 27 5.66 15.20 -5.29
N ALA A 28 5.54 13.88 -5.15
CA ALA A 28 4.63 13.29 -4.18
C ALA A 28 4.84 13.96 -2.81
N ASP A 29 3.78 14.01 -1.99
CA ASP A 29 3.91 14.45 -0.61
C ASP A 29 5.13 13.78 0.02
N ALA A 30 5.87 14.55 0.82
CA ALA A 30 7.10 14.07 1.46
C ALA A 30 6.84 12.69 2.07
N GLU A 31 7.68 11.72 1.71
CA GLU A 31 7.59 10.37 2.26
C GLU A 31 7.48 10.45 3.79
N SER A 32 6.63 9.60 4.37
CA SER A 32 6.42 9.58 5.82
C SER A 32 7.75 9.46 6.54
N MET A 33 8.18 10.54 7.19
CA MET A 33 9.38 10.58 8.04
C MET A 33 9.17 9.84 9.37
N ALA A 34 7.94 9.43 9.67
CA ALA A 34 7.66 8.66 10.86
C ALA A 34 8.33 7.28 10.74
N PRO A 35 9.13 6.86 11.74
CA PRO A 35 9.66 5.51 11.76
C PRO A 35 8.49 4.52 11.77
N PRO A 36 8.65 3.33 11.17
CA PRO A 36 7.63 2.30 11.22
C PRO A 36 7.29 2.01 12.68
N ALA A 37 6.00 1.98 12.99
CA ALA A 37 5.52 1.59 14.30
C ALA A 37 5.75 0.08 14.46
N VAL A 38 6.93 -0.31 14.95
CA VAL A 38 7.27 -1.70 15.26
C VAL A 38 7.10 -1.89 16.77
N GLN A 39 6.40 -2.96 17.17
CA GLN A 39 6.35 -3.34 18.59
C GLN A 39 7.78 -3.69 19.05
N PRO A 40 8.26 -3.13 20.18
CA PRO A 40 9.60 -3.43 20.67
C PRO A 40 9.77 -4.93 20.92
N ALA A 41 10.97 -5.45 20.66
CA ALA A 41 11.28 -6.86 20.89
C ALA A 41 10.98 -7.24 22.36
N GLY A 42 10.24 -8.33 22.55
CA GLY A 42 9.85 -8.83 23.88
C GLY A 42 8.60 -8.18 24.48
N VAL A 43 7.99 -7.20 23.81
CA VAL A 43 6.68 -6.68 24.20
C VAL A 43 5.60 -7.60 23.61
N ARG A 44 4.83 -8.26 24.48
CA ARG A 44 3.67 -9.07 24.06
C ARG A 44 2.54 -8.16 23.60
N ASP A 45 1.94 -8.51 22.47
CA ASP A 45 0.73 -7.83 21.99
C ASP A 45 -0.42 -8.18 22.92
N LYS A 46 -1.08 -7.17 23.48
CA LYS A 46 -2.25 -7.35 24.37
C LYS A 46 -3.44 -7.95 23.65
N SER A 47 -3.43 -7.92 22.31
CA SER A 47 -4.43 -8.50 21.42
C SER A 47 -4.13 -9.95 21.07
N GLU A 48 -2.92 -10.45 21.37
CA GLU A 48 -2.55 -11.83 21.11
C GLU A 48 -3.36 -12.77 22.01
N ARG A 49 -3.93 -13.82 21.41
CA ARG A 49 -4.68 -14.81 22.18
C ARG A 49 -3.70 -15.69 22.97
N PRO A 50 -4.03 -16.06 24.21
CA PRO A 50 -3.19 -16.97 24.97
C PRO A 50 -3.06 -18.31 24.26
N VAL A 51 -1.90 -18.94 24.38
CA VAL A 51 -1.71 -20.32 23.92
C VAL A 51 -2.40 -21.24 24.92
N VAL A 52 -3.39 -21.99 24.45
CA VAL A 52 -4.23 -22.87 25.28
C VAL A 52 -3.89 -24.32 25.01
N ASN A 53 -3.74 -25.11 26.07
CA ASN A 53 -3.59 -26.55 25.96
C ASN A 53 -4.90 -27.18 25.45
N PRO A 54 -4.90 -27.91 24.33
CA PRO A 54 -6.12 -28.46 23.74
C PRO A 54 -6.79 -29.56 24.58
N LEU A 55 -6.06 -30.19 25.51
CA LEU A 55 -6.58 -31.25 26.37
C LEU A 55 -7.12 -30.72 27.70
N THR A 56 -6.47 -29.70 28.27
CA THR A 56 -6.82 -29.19 29.61
C THR A 56 -7.53 -27.84 29.58
N GLY A 57 -7.50 -27.11 28.47
CA GLY A 57 -8.10 -25.76 28.34
C GLY A 57 -7.36 -24.67 29.12
N VAL A 58 -6.22 -24.99 29.75
CA VAL A 58 -5.42 -24.04 30.53
C VAL A 58 -4.50 -23.26 29.61
N ALA A 59 -4.44 -21.94 29.82
CA ALA A 59 -3.53 -21.03 29.15
C ALA A 59 -2.15 -20.97 29.85
N SER A 60 -1.08 -20.83 29.07
CA SER A 60 0.31 -20.66 29.53
C SER A 60 0.88 -19.29 29.16
#